data_AF-A0A0W8D274-F1
#
_entry.id   AF-A0A0W8D274-F1
#
_cell.length_a   1.000
_cell.length_b   1.000
_cell.length_c   1.000
_cell.angle_alpha   90.00
_cell.angle_beta   90.00
_cell.angle_gamma   90.00
#
_symmetry.space_group_name_H-M   'P 1'
#
loop_
_entity.id
_entity.type
_entity.pdbx_description
1 polymer ?
#
loop_
_entity_poly.entity_id
_entity_poly.type
_entity_poly.pdbx_seq_one_letter_code
_entity_poly.pdbx_strand_id
1 'polypeptide(L)'
;MQQKARKAQELRAQGHGEYSTISDTHEFFETMKKSDKVVVHFFTPANAFCQLVDGHLSRLAPHHLETKFARINAEKAEFLVDKLGVWMIPCIALVNKQKVEKMVQGLDELGGTDKFSTAFLAYYLGLHKMLTYEGPEPESALDDCGGVYAAGNDPVAAKQQLDQERINSIRQSIFYDSDLEEDD
;
A
#
# COMPACT_ATOMS: atom_id res chain seq x y z
N MET A 1 -15.98 -10.69 -15.35
CA MET A 1 -14.75 -9.86 -15.26
C MET A 1 -15.00 -8.35 -15.17
N GLN A 2 -16.08 -7.79 -15.73
CA GLN A 2 -16.34 -6.34 -15.73
C GLN A 2 -16.47 -5.66 -14.35
N GLN A 3 -16.99 -6.36 -13.33
CA GLN A 3 -17.29 -5.75 -12.03
C GLN A 3 -16.03 -5.43 -11.19
N LYS A 4 -14.98 -6.26 -11.26
CA LYS A 4 -13.69 -5.98 -10.59
C LYS A 4 -12.96 -4.81 -11.24
N ALA A 5 -12.97 -4.72 -12.56
CA ALA A 5 -12.36 -3.62 -13.30
C ALA A 5 -13.03 -2.28 -12.95
N ARG A 6 -14.38 -2.25 -12.92
CA ARG A 6 -15.14 -1.05 -12.54
C ARG A 6 -14.83 -0.59 -11.11
N LYS A 7 -14.86 -1.52 -10.15
CA LYS A 7 -14.53 -1.20 -8.75
C LYS A 7 -13.10 -0.67 -8.61
N ALA A 8 -12.14 -1.27 -9.30
CA ALA A 8 -10.76 -0.80 -9.29
C ALA A 8 -10.59 0.58 -9.95
N GLN A 9 -11.45 0.95 -10.90
CA GLN A 9 -11.46 2.29 -11.50
C GLN A 9 -12.07 3.32 -10.54
N GLU A 10 -13.17 2.98 -9.86
CA GLU A 10 -13.80 3.80 -8.81
C GLU A 10 -12.82 4.08 -7.66
N LEU A 11 -12.10 3.07 -7.17
CA LEU A 11 -11.10 3.22 -6.10
C LEU A 11 -9.92 4.10 -6.54
N ARG A 12 -9.43 3.94 -7.77
CA ARG A 12 -8.40 4.83 -8.32
C ARG A 12 -8.88 6.27 -8.44
N ALA A 13 -10.15 6.49 -8.81
CA ALA A 13 -10.74 7.84 -8.83
C ALA A 13 -10.84 8.46 -7.42
N GLN A 14 -10.89 7.65 -6.37
CA GLN A 14 -10.80 8.08 -4.96
C GLN A 14 -9.34 8.24 -4.48
N GLY A 15 -8.36 8.07 -5.37
CA GLY A 15 -6.93 8.19 -5.11
C GLY A 15 -6.31 6.97 -4.43
N HIS A 16 -6.93 5.78 -4.50
CA HIS A 16 -6.27 4.54 -4.10
C HIS A 16 -5.17 4.20 -5.10
N GLY A 17 -4.07 3.59 -4.63
CA GLY A 17 -2.89 3.31 -5.44
C GLY A 17 -1.78 4.36 -5.31
N GLU A 18 -2.06 5.46 -4.61
CA GLU A 18 -1.13 6.57 -4.41
C GLU A 18 -1.00 6.89 -2.92
N TYR A 19 0.16 7.44 -2.55
CA TYR A 19 0.41 7.92 -1.19
C TYR A 19 0.17 9.42 -1.12
N SER A 20 -1.05 9.81 -0.72
CA SER A 20 -1.49 11.21 -0.70
C SER A 20 -1.32 11.86 0.67
N THR A 21 -1.10 13.17 0.70
CA THR A 21 -1.05 13.94 1.95
C THR A 21 -2.41 14.56 2.24
N ILE A 22 -2.97 14.28 3.40
CA ILE A 22 -4.18 14.90 3.94
C ILE A 22 -3.77 16.21 4.62
N SER A 23 -4.46 17.29 4.27
CA SER A 23 -4.11 18.64 4.72
C SER A 23 -4.83 19.04 6.00
N ASP A 24 -6.06 18.54 6.20
CA ASP A 24 -6.91 18.93 7.31
C ASP A 24 -7.71 17.77 7.92
N THR A 25 -8.31 18.05 9.07
CA THR A 25 -9.18 17.12 9.80
C THR A 25 -10.43 16.73 9.02
N HIS A 26 -10.97 17.62 8.19
CA HIS A 26 -12.20 17.37 7.44
C HIS A 26 -11.97 16.32 6.34
N GLU A 27 -10.92 16.50 5.55
CA GLU A 27 -10.44 15.59 4.52
C GLU A 27 -10.09 14.21 5.10
N PHE A 28 -9.54 14.17 6.32
CA PHE A 28 -9.32 12.91 7.05
C PHE A 28 -10.63 12.13 7.24
N PHE A 29 -11.67 12.76 7.80
CA PHE A 29 -12.97 12.11 7.98
C PHE A 29 -13.67 11.80 6.66
N GLU A 30 -13.48 12.63 5.63
CA GLU A 30 -14.02 12.37 4.30
C GLU A 30 -13.37 11.14 3.65
N THR A 31 -12.05 11.00 3.80
CA THR A 31 -11.28 9.85 3.31
C THR A 31 -11.75 8.56 3.99
N MET A 32 -11.97 8.59 5.30
CA MET A 32 -12.53 7.46 6.06
C MET A 32 -13.94 7.08 5.63
N LYS A 33 -14.75 8.04 5.18
CA LYS A 33 -16.12 7.77 4.70
C LYS A 33 -16.14 7.18 3.30
N LYS A 34 -15.23 7.63 2.43
CA LYS A 34 -15.14 7.17 1.03
C LYS A 34 -14.55 5.77 0.90
N SER A 35 -13.65 5.41 1.81
CA SER A 35 -12.82 4.20 1.70
C SER A 35 -13.04 3.28 2.89
N ASP A 36 -13.23 1.98 2.65
CA ASP A 36 -13.43 1.00 3.72
C ASP A 36 -12.15 0.77 4.53
N LYS A 37 -10.99 0.70 3.87
CA LYS A 37 -9.70 0.46 4.49
C LYS A 37 -8.79 1.66 4.26
N VAL A 38 -8.33 2.28 5.35
CA VAL A 38 -7.44 3.44 5.28
C VAL A 38 -6.28 3.23 6.25
N VAL A 39 -5.07 3.43 5.76
CA VAL A 39 -3.84 3.48 6.54
C VAL A 39 -3.38 4.93 6.54
N VAL A 40 -3.39 5.57 7.72
CA VAL A 40 -2.98 6.97 7.87
C VAL A 40 -1.72 7.06 8.70
N HIS A 41 -0.66 7.63 8.13
CA HIS A 41 0.58 7.93 8.83
C HIS A 41 0.55 9.35 9.40
N PHE A 42 0.53 9.46 10.72
CA PHE A 42 0.78 10.70 11.44
C PHE A 42 2.28 10.93 11.50
N PHE A 43 2.74 11.97 10.82
CA PHE A 43 4.16 12.27 10.65
C PHE A 43 4.51 13.68 11.13
N THR A 44 5.78 13.89 11.41
CA THR A 44 6.37 15.23 11.55
C THR A 44 7.59 15.34 10.63
N PRO A 45 7.80 16.50 9.96
CA PRO A 45 8.88 16.65 8.98
C PRO A 45 10.28 16.56 9.60
N ALA A 46 10.41 16.85 10.90
CA ALA A 46 11.68 16.81 11.63
C ALA A 46 12.13 15.39 12.00
N ASN A 47 11.25 14.38 11.99
CA ASN A 47 11.56 13.04 12.45
C ASN A 47 12.04 12.15 11.29
N ALA A 48 13.30 11.69 11.34
CA ALA A 48 13.88 10.83 10.32
C ALA A 48 13.14 9.48 10.18
N PHE A 49 12.60 8.93 11.27
CA PHE A 49 11.83 7.68 11.25
C PHE A 49 10.51 7.84 10.49
N CYS A 50 9.94 9.04 10.44
CA CYS A 50 8.77 9.32 9.61
C CYS A 50 9.09 9.21 8.12
N GLN A 51 10.26 9.70 7.70
CA GLN A 51 10.69 9.61 6.30
C GLN A 51 10.87 8.15 5.87
N LEU A 52 11.35 7.32 6.79
CA LEU A 52 11.46 5.88 6.56
C LEU A 52 10.09 5.23 6.33
N VAL A 53 9.14 5.47 7.25
CA VAL A 53 7.77 4.93 7.13
C VAL A 53 7.10 5.43 5.85
N ASP A 54 7.28 6.71 5.49
CA ASP A 54 6.82 7.26 4.21
C ASP A 54 7.36 6.48 3.01
N GLY A 55 8.63 6.10 3.02
CA GLY A 55 9.26 5.31 1.96
C GLY A 55 8.67 3.90 1.82
N HIS A 56 8.30 3.24 2.92
CA HIS A 56 7.63 1.94 2.86
C HIS A 56 6.18 2.05 2.41
N LEU A 57 5.39 2.98 2.97
CA LEU A 57 3.98 3.16 2.61
C LEU A 57 3.81 3.63 1.16
N SER A 58 4.71 4.48 0.66
CA SER A 58 4.73 4.90 -0.74
C SER A 58 4.94 3.71 -1.69
N ARG A 59 5.82 2.77 -1.32
CA ARG A 59 6.02 1.54 -2.10
C ARG A 59 4.81 0.61 -2.04
N LEU A 60 4.11 0.53 -0.91
CA LEU A 60 2.94 -0.34 -0.75
C LEU A 60 1.68 0.19 -1.46
N ALA A 61 1.49 1.50 -1.51
CA ALA A 61 0.30 2.12 -2.10
C ALA A 61 -0.07 1.59 -3.50
N PRO A 62 0.84 1.52 -4.49
CA PRO A 62 0.50 1.05 -5.84
C PRO A 62 0.14 -0.44 -5.92
N HIS A 63 0.60 -1.27 -4.98
CA HIS A 63 0.29 -2.69 -4.95
C HIS A 63 -1.11 -2.99 -4.38
N HIS A 64 -1.60 -2.13 -3.49
CA HIS A 64 -2.81 -2.39 -2.70
C HIS A 64 -3.90 -1.36 -2.98
N LEU A 65 -4.60 -1.52 -4.10
CA LEU A 65 -5.72 -0.65 -4.47
C LEU A 65 -6.93 -0.81 -3.53
N GLU A 66 -7.02 -1.93 -2.81
CA GLU A 66 -8.07 -2.15 -1.82
C GLU A 66 -7.97 -1.21 -0.60
N THR A 67 -6.82 -0.56 -0.42
CA THR A 67 -6.51 0.22 0.78
C THR A 67 -6.00 1.60 0.41
N LYS A 68 -6.58 2.61 1.04
CA LYS A 68 -6.12 3.98 0.86
C LYS A 68 -4.95 4.24 1.79
N PHE A 69 -3.82 4.64 1.23
CA PHE A 69 -2.66 5.08 2.00
C PHE A 69 -2.60 6.60 2.00
N ALA A 70 -2.46 7.18 3.18
CA ALA A 70 -2.36 8.62 3.33
C ALA A 70 -1.44 8.99 4.49
N ARG A 71 -1.00 10.25 4.50
CA ARG A 71 -0.27 10.82 5.63
C ARG A 71 -0.83 12.17 6.03
N ILE A 72 -0.67 12.53 7.29
CA ILE A 72 -1.11 13.80 7.85
C ILE A 72 -0.05 14.35 8.80
N ASN A 73 0.23 15.65 8.71
CA ASN A 73 1.18 16.28 9.61
C ASN A 73 0.53 16.42 11.00
N ALA A 74 1.11 15.74 12.00
CA ALA A 74 0.62 15.75 13.37
C ALA A 74 0.58 17.16 13.98
N GLU A 75 1.55 18.03 13.65
CA GLU A 75 1.62 19.43 14.11
C GLU A 75 0.46 20.29 13.59
N LYS A 76 -0.11 19.93 12.43
CA LYS A 76 -1.25 20.63 11.84
C LYS A 76 -2.59 20.03 12.23
N ALA A 77 -2.57 18.84 12.85
CA ALA A 77 -3.73 18.03 13.14
C ALA A 77 -3.85 17.71 14.64
N GLU A 78 -3.55 18.69 15.50
CA GLU A 78 -3.58 18.55 16.97
C GLU A 78 -4.91 17.94 17.47
N PHE A 79 -6.03 18.37 16.91
CA PHE A 79 -7.35 17.80 17.25
C PHE A 79 -7.43 16.29 17.02
N LEU A 80 -6.84 15.79 15.94
CA LEU A 80 -6.82 14.35 15.65
C LEU A 80 -5.83 13.60 16.53
N VAL A 81 -4.66 14.20 16.78
CA VAL A 81 -3.64 13.67 17.69
C VAL A 81 -4.23 13.46 19.09
N ASP A 82 -4.90 14.47 19.64
CA ASP A 82 -5.55 14.41 20.95
C ASP A 82 -6.72 13.42 20.96
N LYS A 83 -7.59 13.48 19.95
CA LYS A 83 -8.80 12.65 19.89
C LYS A 83 -8.50 11.17 19.70
N LEU A 84 -7.44 10.84 18.96
CA LEU A 84 -7.02 9.46 18.72
C LEU A 84 -6.01 8.96 19.75
N GLY A 85 -5.50 9.83 20.64
CA GLY A 85 -4.51 9.46 21.65
C GLY A 85 -3.15 9.10 21.05
N VAL A 86 -2.72 9.87 20.04
CA VAL A 86 -1.37 9.76 19.48
C VAL A 86 -0.39 10.39 20.48
N TRP A 87 0.43 9.57 21.14
CA TRP A 87 1.42 10.02 22.12
C TRP A 87 2.86 9.95 21.59
N MET A 88 3.10 9.18 20.53
CA MET A 88 4.40 9.02 19.88
C MET A 88 4.28 9.07 18.36
N ILE A 89 5.30 9.64 17.69
CA ILE A 89 5.44 9.72 16.23
C ILE A 89 6.76 9.00 15.84
N PRO A 90 6.82 8.21 14.74
CA PRO A 90 5.77 7.96 13.75
C PRO A 90 4.59 7.18 14.33
N CYS A 91 3.37 7.49 13.87
CA CYS A 91 2.18 6.72 14.22
C CYS A 91 1.42 6.31 12.96
N ILE A 92 1.15 5.02 12.81
CA ILE A 92 0.34 4.46 11.72
C ILE A 92 -1.01 4.05 12.29
N ALA A 93 -2.06 4.75 11.90
CA ALA A 93 -3.44 4.43 12.25
C ALA A 93 -4.06 3.52 11.19
N LEU A 94 -4.53 2.35 11.63
CA LEU A 94 -5.22 1.36 10.82
C LEU A 94 -6.72 1.53 11.00
N VAL A 95 -7.39 1.96 9.93
CA VAL A 95 -8.80 2.30 9.94
C VAL A 95 -9.57 1.34 9.04
N ASN A 96 -10.59 0.72 9.62
CA ASN A 96 -11.49 -0.18 8.93
C ASN A 96 -12.94 0.27 9.15
N LYS A 97 -13.69 0.52 8.08
CA LYS A 97 -15.09 0.95 8.10
C LYS A 97 -15.33 2.11 9.09
N GLN A 98 -14.52 3.17 8.98
CA GLN A 98 -14.57 4.38 9.82
C GLN A 98 -14.24 4.16 11.31
N LYS A 99 -13.74 2.98 11.69
CA LYS A 99 -13.27 2.68 13.04
C LYS A 99 -11.76 2.45 13.02
N VAL A 100 -11.05 3.04 13.99
CA VAL A 100 -9.64 2.72 14.21
C VAL A 100 -9.56 1.34 14.86
N GLU A 101 -8.99 0.37 14.15
CA GLU A 101 -8.78 -1.00 14.63
C GLU A 101 -7.55 -1.07 15.52
N LYS A 102 -6.47 -0.44 15.06
CA LYS A 102 -5.16 -0.46 15.72
C LYS A 102 -4.37 0.79 15.35
N MET A 103 -3.57 1.27 16.30
CA MET A 103 -2.57 2.31 16.05
C MET A 103 -1.22 1.75 16.43
N VAL A 104 -0.30 1.76 15.48
CA VAL A 104 1.11 1.46 15.72
C VAL A 104 1.77 2.79 16.06
N GLN A 105 2.25 2.95 17.29
CA GLN A 105 2.90 4.17 17.74
C GLN A 105 4.37 3.85 18.01
N GLY A 106 5.27 4.52 17.29
CA GLY A 106 6.69 4.19 17.26
C GLY A 106 7.01 3.02 16.32
N LEU A 107 8.19 2.42 16.54
CA LEU A 107 8.72 1.33 15.72
C LEU A 107 8.76 -0.02 16.46
N ASP A 108 8.36 -0.06 17.74
CA ASP A 108 8.50 -1.26 18.58
C ASP A 108 7.75 -2.46 18.01
N GLU A 109 6.51 -2.24 17.53
CA GLU A 109 5.73 -3.29 16.87
C GLU A 109 6.24 -3.64 15.47
N LEU A 110 7.12 -2.81 14.90
CA LEU A 110 7.79 -3.01 13.62
C LEU A 110 9.20 -3.60 13.78
N GLY A 111 9.48 -4.22 14.94
CA GLY A 111 10.77 -4.82 15.26
C GLY A 111 11.75 -3.92 16.01
N GLY A 112 11.31 -2.73 16.45
CA GLY A 112 12.13 -1.79 17.22
C GLY A 112 13.35 -1.26 16.47
N THR A 113 13.34 -1.37 15.13
CA THR A 113 14.46 -1.02 14.26
C THR A 113 14.00 -0.09 13.14
N ASP A 114 14.91 0.72 12.65
CA ASP A 114 14.76 1.54 11.45
C ASP A 114 15.14 0.79 10.17
N LYS A 115 15.30 -0.53 10.20
CA LYS A 115 15.72 -1.32 9.03
C LYS A 115 14.69 -2.37 8.61
N PHE A 116 13.47 -2.29 9.12
CA PHE A 116 12.44 -3.27 8.78
C PHE A 116 12.13 -3.27 7.27
N SER A 117 11.81 -4.43 6.73
CA SER A 117 11.54 -4.58 5.29
C SER A 117 10.13 -4.10 4.92
N THR A 118 9.94 -3.72 3.65
CA THR A 118 8.59 -3.41 3.13
C THR A 118 7.69 -4.64 3.16
N ALA A 119 8.28 -5.82 2.92
CA ALA A 119 7.62 -7.11 3.06
C ALA A 119 7.05 -7.32 4.46
N PHE A 120 7.84 -7.04 5.50
CA PHE A 120 7.41 -7.16 6.88
C PHE A 120 6.27 -6.19 7.22
N LEU A 121 6.37 -4.93 6.78
CA LEU A 121 5.27 -3.97 6.97
C LEU A 121 3.99 -4.43 6.25
N ALA A 122 4.12 -4.95 5.02
CA ALA A 122 2.98 -5.50 4.28
C ALA A 122 2.35 -6.68 5.03
N TYR A 123 3.16 -7.62 5.51
CA TYR A 123 2.72 -8.74 6.31
C TYR A 123 1.98 -8.29 7.57
N TYR A 124 2.57 -7.36 8.33
CA TYR A 124 1.97 -6.80 9.54
C TYR A 124 0.60 -6.14 9.25
N LEU A 125 0.50 -5.33 8.18
CA LEU A 125 -0.77 -4.75 7.76
C LEU A 125 -1.79 -5.81 7.31
N GLY A 126 -1.31 -6.90 6.69
CA GLY A 126 -2.10 -8.07 6.31
C GLY A 126 -2.72 -8.79 7.51
N LEU A 127 -1.96 -8.95 8.61
CA LEU A 127 -2.46 -9.54 9.86
C LEU A 127 -3.65 -8.75 10.43
N HIS A 128 -3.60 -7.42 10.33
CA HIS A 128 -4.69 -6.53 10.73
C HIS A 128 -5.79 -6.38 9.68
N LYS A 129 -5.78 -7.22 8.63
CA LYS A 129 -6.74 -7.22 7.51
C LYS A 129 -6.77 -5.91 6.72
N MET A 130 -5.73 -5.09 6.85
CA MET A 130 -5.64 -3.80 6.17
C MET A 130 -5.26 -3.97 4.72
N LEU A 131 -4.56 -5.02 4.32
CA LEU A 131 -4.26 -5.31 2.93
C LEU A 131 -4.21 -6.82 2.69
N THR A 132 -4.09 -7.23 1.43
CA THR A 132 -3.92 -8.64 1.05
C THR A 132 -2.44 -8.93 0.87
N TYR A 133 -1.80 -9.55 1.87
CA TYR A 133 -0.39 -9.92 1.76
C TYR A 133 -0.21 -11.16 0.89
N GLU A 134 0.63 -11.05 -0.14
CA GLU A 134 0.97 -12.12 -1.07
C GLU A 134 2.48 -12.39 -0.98
N GLY A 135 2.86 -13.34 -0.13
CA GLY A 135 4.25 -13.72 0.10
C GLY A 135 4.39 -14.75 1.21
N PRO A 136 5.58 -15.35 1.38
CA PRO A 136 5.90 -16.16 2.55
C PRO A 136 5.91 -15.30 3.82
N GLU A 137 5.59 -15.91 4.95
CA GLU A 137 5.69 -15.28 6.27
C GLU A 137 7.16 -14.92 6.56
N PRO A 138 7.46 -13.66 6.93
CA PRO A 138 8.81 -13.25 7.33
C PRO A 138 9.19 -13.87 8.68
N GLU A 139 10.40 -14.43 8.79
CA GLU A 139 10.93 -14.98 10.05
C GLU A 139 11.40 -13.87 11.01
N SER A 140 11.75 -12.70 10.46
CA SER A 140 12.18 -11.51 11.19
C SER A 140 11.70 -10.20 10.55
N ALA A 141 11.76 -9.10 11.31
CA ALA A 141 11.41 -7.77 10.79
C ALA A 141 12.32 -7.29 9.64
N LEU A 142 13.51 -7.87 9.52
CA LEU A 142 14.51 -7.54 8.50
C LEU A 142 14.35 -8.39 7.23
N ASP A 143 13.52 -9.43 7.28
CA ASP A 143 13.43 -10.39 6.20
C ASP A 143 12.71 -9.81 4.99
N ASP A 144 13.37 -9.88 3.84
CA ASP A 144 12.85 -9.34 2.57
C ASP A 144 12.18 -10.41 1.70
N CYS A 145 11.65 -11.48 2.33
CA CYS A 145 11.08 -12.63 1.64
C CYS A 145 9.77 -12.33 0.89
N GLY A 146 9.26 -11.10 0.93
CA GLY A 146 7.89 -10.73 0.54
C GLY A 146 7.60 -10.62 -0.95
N GLY A 147 8.21 -11.43 -1.81
CA GLY A 147 7.83 -11.52 -3.22
C GLY A 147 7.83 -10.18 -3.96
N VAL A 148 6.65 -9.64 -4.27
CA VAL A 148 6.50 -8.34 -4.96
C VAL A 148 7.00 -7.13 -4.15
N TYR A 149 7.22 -7.30 -2.84
CA TYR A 149 7.70 -6.23 -1.94
C TYR A 149 9.21 -6.23 -1.73
N ALA A 150 9.94 -7.17 -2.35
CA ALA A 150 11.40 -7.28 -2.24
C ALA A 150 12.11 -6.04 -2.79
N ALA A 151 13.21 -5.64 -2.16
CA ALA A 151 13.99 -4.47 -2.52
C ALA A 151 14.51 -4.57 -3.96
N GLY A 152 14.08 -3.65 -4.83
CA GLY A 152 14.54 -3.55 -6.23
C GLY A 152 13.48 -3.88 -7.29
N ASN A 153 12.28 -4.34 -6.90
CA ASN A 153 11.15 -4.45 -7.83
C ASN A 153 10.37 -3.13 -7.85
N ASP A 154 10.56 -2.31 -8.89
CA ASP A 154 9.67 -1.20 -9.16
C ASP A 154 8.27 -1.74 -9.54
N PRO A 155 7.20 -1.39 -8.82
CA PRO A 155 5.85 -1.95 -9.01
C PRO A 155 5.30 -1.73 -10.42
N VAL A 156 5.62 -0.56 -10.98
CA VAL A 156 5.18 -0.13 -12.32
C VAL A 156 5.93 -0.92 -13.39
N ALA A 157 7.24 -1.12 -13.21
CA ALA A 157 8.08 -1.84 -14.15
C ALA A 157 7.74 -3.34 -14.18
N ALA A 158 7.54 -3.96 -13.03
CA ALA A 158 7.19 -5.39 -12.92
C ALA A 158 5.84 -5.69 -13.59
N LYS A 159 4.84 -4.81 -13.40
CA LYS A 159 3.51 -4.97 -14.03
C LYS A 159 3.55 -4.70 -15.54
N GLN A 160 4.31 -3.71 -15.98
CA GLN A 160 4.52 -3.44 -17.41
C GLN A 160 5.25 -4.59 -18.11
N GLN A 161 6.26 -5.19 -17.48
CA GLN A 161 6.94 -6.39 -18.01
C GLN A 161 5.97 -7.56 -18.17
N LEU A 162 5.18 -7.86 -17.14
CA LEU A 162 4.18 -8.93 -17.19
C LEU A 162 3.10 -8.69 -18.24
N ASP A 163 2.60 -7.46 -18.36
CA ASP A 163 1.60 -7.09 -19.38
C ASP A 163 2.23 -7.16 -20.79
N GLN A 164 3.49 -6.77 -20.95
CA GLN A 164 4.21 -6.79 -22.22
C GLN A 164 4.60 -8.21 -22.65
N GLU A 165 4.94 -9.09 -21.70
CA GLU A 165 5.15 -10.51 -21.93
C GLU A 165 3.86 -11.22 -22.35
N ARG A 166 2.72 -10.90 -21.72
CA ARG A 166 1.41 -11.40 -22.18
C ARG A 166 1.10 -10.95 -23.60
N ILE A 167 1.35 -9.68 -23.94
CA ILE A 167 1.13 -9.16 -25.29
C ILE A 167 2.04 -9.86 -26.31
N ASN A 168 3.31 -10.10 -25.97
CA ASN A 168 4.25 -10.80 -26.85
C ASN A 168 3.88 -12.27 -27.06
N SER A 169 3.40 -12.95 -26.03
CA SER A 169 2.92 -14.33 -26.13
C SER A 169 1.68 -14.45 -27.03
N ILE A 170 0.72 -13.52 -26.91
CA ILE A 170 -0.47 -13.47 -27.78
C ILE A 170 -0.06 -13.21 -29.25
N ARG A 171 0.92 -12.33 -29.49
CA ARG A 171 1.43 -12.08 -30.84
C ARG A 171 2.09 -13.31 -31.47
N GLN A 172 2.88 -14.06 -30.69
CA GLN A 172 3.48 -15.30 -31.17
C GLN A 172 2.45 -16.36 -31.51
N SER A 173 1.40 -16.53 -30.68
CA SER A 173 0.35 -17.51 -30.98
C SER A 173 -0.46 -17.17 -32.23
N ILE A 174 -0.78 -15.88 -32.44
CA ILE A 174 -1.51 -15.44 -33.64
C ILE A 174 -0.68 -15.63 -34.92
N PHE A 175 0.65 -15.45 -34.83
CA PHE A 175 1.54 -15.59 -35.98
C PHE A 175 1.76 -17.05 -36.40
N TYR A 176 1.72 -17.99 -35.45
CA TYR A 176 1.87 -19.43 -35.74
C TYR A 176 0.58 -20.12 -36.20
N ASP A 177 -0.61 -19.55 -35.91
CA ASP A 177 -1.88 -20.06 -36.45
C ASP A 177 -2.13 -19.63 -37.91
N SER A 178 -1.45 -18.59 -38.40
CA SER A 178 -1.58 -18.12 -39.79
C SER A 178 -0.71 -18.87 -40.80
N ASP A 179 0.20 -19.74 -40.35
CA ASP A 179 1.13 -20.50 -41.19
C ASP A 179 0.74 -22.01 -41.30
N LEU A 180 -0.46 -22.39 -40.85
CA LEU A 180 -0.91 -23.80 -40.78
C LEU A 180 -2.02 -24.20 -41.75
N GLU A 181 -2.36 -23.35 -42.73
CA GLU A 181 -3.21 -23.74 -43.86
C GLU A 181 -2.47 -23.57 -45.19
N GLU A 182 -1.78 -24.64 -45.64
CA GLU A 182 -1.66 -25.08 -47.04
C GLU A 182 -0.63 -26.21 -47.13
N ASP A 183 -1.10 -27.46 -47.05
CA ASP A 183 -0.45 -28.63 -47.65
C ASP A 183 -1.57 -29.69 -47.86
N ASP A 184 -2.33 -29.51 -48.94
CA ASP A 184 -3.25 -30.49 -49.56
C ASP A 184 -2.81 -30.72 -51.02
#